data_AF-A0A202EA99-F1
#
_entry.id   AF-A0A202EA99-F1
#
_cell.length_a   1.000
_cell.length_b   1.000
_cell.length_c   1.000
_cell.angle_alpha   90.00
_cell.angle_beta   90.00
_cell.angle_gamma   90.00
#
_symmetry.space_group_name_H-M   'P 1'
#
loop_
_entity.id
_entity.type
_entity.pdbx_description
1 polymer ?
#
loop_
_entity_poly.entity_id
_entity_poly.type
_entity_poly.pdbx_seq_one_letter_code
_entity_poly.pdbx_strand_id
1 'polypeptide(L)'
;MSDSKQVVHRHFSLEQIEDLRDAAHSRNTRYDSSLRDEVFVTISADLGTRPRETVRLTRHMFDLNAEEVTIPAEIQKDYPIENKSPGAATLRLDHYGHFGTVRLLRTYLKTLDDEDYLFPSRQGGRINTNTARNITERLAVEGNVCPKRTDGKPSEPSESHPHAFRHSVANYMLADPDTRLVDVRNRLRHRSILTTERVYEHFQRR
;
A
#
# COMPACT_ATOMS: atom_id res chain seq x y z
N MET A 1 -12.64 14.18 -32.16
CA MET A 1 -11.46 14.18 -31.27
C MET A 1 -11.90 13.57 -29.95
N SER A 2 -11.43 12.35 -29.66
CA SER A 2 -11.76 11.68 -28.39
C SER A 2 -10.97 12.38 -27.29
N ASP A 3 -11.69 13.08 -26.43
CA ASP A 3 -11.18 13.76 -25.25
C ASP A 3 -10.57 12.68 -24.33
N SER A 4 -9.25 12.53 -24.34
CA SER A 4 -8.58 11.54 -23.51
C SER A 4 -8.72 11.96 -22.06
N LYS A 5 -9.76 11.48 -21.37
CA LYS A 5 -9.96 11.72 -19.95
C LYS A 5 -8.69 11.38 -19.20
N GLN A 6 -8.00 12.41 -18.69
CA GLN A 6 -6.84 12.22 -17.82
C GLN A 6 -7.30 11.42 -16.60
N VAL A 7 -6.59 10.32 -16.31
CA VAL A 7 -6.92 9.48 -15.16
C VAL A 7 -6.53 10.25 -13.90
N VAL A 8 -7.52 10.56 -13.05
CA VAL A 8 -7.28 11.22 -11.77
C VAL A 8 -6.86 10.18 -10.75
N HIS A 9 -5.60 10.26 -10.32
CA HIS A 9 -5.08 9.41 -9.25
C HIS A 9 -5.31 10.06 -7.89
N ARG A 10 -5.40 9.21 -6.87
CA ARG A 10 -5.54 9.60 -5.47
C ARG A 10 -4.30 9.14 -4.72
N HIS A 11 -3.83 9.93 -3.78
CA HIS A 11 -2.70 9.59 -2.92
C HIS A 11 -2.87 10.24 -1.54
N PHE A 12 -2.08 9.79 -0.58
CA PHE A 12 -2.00 10.34 0.77
C PHE A 12 -0.62 10.97 0.97
N SER A 13 -0.53 12.08 1.71
CA SER A 13 0.75 12.52 2.27
C SER A 13 1.20 11.61 3.42
N LEU A 14 2.44 11.76 3.87
CA LEU A 14 2.96 11.03 5.04
C LEU A 14 2.12 11.32 6.29
N GLU A 15 1.79 12.59 6.55
CA GLU A 15 0.90 13.00 7.65
C GLU A 15 -0.47 12.31 7.57
N GLN A 16 -1.10 12.28 6.39
CA GLN A 16 -2.37 11.58 6.20
C GLN A 16 -2.27 10.06 6.40
N ILE A 17 -1.10 9.46 6.17
CA ILE A 17 -0.86 8.05 6.46
C ILE A 17 -0.78 7.84 7.97
N GLU A 18 -0.14 8.73 8.72
CA GLU A 18 -0.15 8.70 10.19
C GLU A 18 -1.56 8.90 10.75
N ASP A 19 -2.35 9.85 10.22
CA ASP A 19 -3.75 10.04 10.63
C ASP A 19 -4.59 8.77 10.41
N LEU A 20 -4.36 8.04 9.31
CA LEU A 20 -5.03 6.76 9.05
C LEU A 20 -4.59 5.66 10.03
N ARG A 21 -3.34 5.68 10.48
CA ARG A 21 -2.81 4.74 11.50
C ARG A 21 -3.43 5.04 12.86
N ASP A 22 -3.51 6.30 13.25
CA ASP A 22 -4.17 6.73 14.49
C ASP A 22 -5.67 6.39 14.47
N ALA A 23 -6.34 6.61 13.34
CA ALA A 23 -7.75 6.25 13.14
C ALA A 23 -8.02 4.75 13.32
N ALA A 24 -7.01 3.88 13.14
CA ALA A 24 -7.17 2.45 13.40
C ALA A 24 -7.44 2.17 14.88
N HIS A 25 -6.90 3.00 15.78
CA HIS A 25 -7.04 2.88 17.23
C HIS A 25 -8.19 3.72 17.81
N SER A 26 -8.60 4.81 17.15
CA SER A 26 -9.71 5.64 17.63
C SER A 26 -11.10 5.06 17.33
N ARG A 27 -11.21 4.24 16.28
CA ARG A 27 -12.51 3.76 15.78
C ARG A 27 -13.19 2.83 16.77
N ASN A 28 -14.44 3.13 17.11
CA ASN A 28 -15.28 2.21 17.87
C ASN A 28 -15.67 0.99 16.99
N THR A 29 -15.11 -0.18 17.31
CA THR A 29 -15.37 -1.42 16.58
C THR A 29 -15.90 -2.49 17.51
N ARG A 30 -16.78 -3.35 16.99
CA ARG A 30 -17.35 -4.49 17.75
C ARG A 30 -16.25 -5.47 18.22
N TYR A 31 -15.18 -5.58 17.46
CA TYR A 31 -14.03 -6.44 17.75
C TYR A 31 -12.77 -5.63 17.51
N ASP A 32 -11.83 -5.72 18.44
CA ASP A 32 -10.54 -5.07 18.28
C ASP A 32 -9.86 -5.58 17.00
N SER A 33 -9.65 -4.65 16.09
CA SER A 33 -8.94 -4.85 14.83
C SER A 33 -7.91 -3.75 14.59
N SER A 34 -7.62 -2.96 15.62
CA SER A 34 -6.84 -1.74 15.51
C SER A 34 -5.43 -2.04 15.02
N LEU A 35 -4.76 -3.03 15.62
CA LEU A 35 -3.41 -3.42 15.21
C LEU A 35 -3.35 -4.00 13.79
N ARG A 36 -4.33 -4.82 13.40
CA ARG A 36 -4.45 -5.34 12.01
C ARG A 36 -4.59 -4.19 11.01
N ASP A 37 -5.47 -3.25 11.32
CA ASP A 37 -5.81 -2.15 10.43
C ASP A 37 -4.65 -1.14 10.31
N GLU A 38 -3.91 -0.88 11.40
CA GLU A 38 -2.66 -0.10 11.37
C GLU A 38 -1.59 -0.79 10.50
N VAL A 39 -1.40 -2.09 10.68
CA VAL A 39 -0.46 -2.88 9.86
C VAL A 39 -0.88 -2.86 8.40
N PHE A 40 -2.18 -2.95 8.11
CA PHE A 40 -2.69 -2.88 6.75
C PHE A 40 -2.34 -1.55 6.07
N VAL A 41 -2.55 -0.43 6.77
CA VAL A 41 -2.17 0.92 6.28
C VAL A 41 -0.67 0.99 6.07
N THR A 42 0.11 0.62 7.09
CA THR A 42 1.58 0.68 7.09
C THR A 42 2.18 -0.13 5.94
N ILE A 43 1.78 -1.39 5.79
CA ILE A 43 2.29 -2.27 4.73
C ILE A 43 1.89 -1.78 3.33
N SER A 44 0.67 -1.27 3.19
CA SER A 44 0.21 -0.70 1.92
C SER A 44 1.00 0.56 1.55
N ALA A 45 1.29 1.41 2.53
CA ALA A 45 2.04 2.66 2.37
C ALA A 45 3.56 2.47 2.25
N ASP A 46 4.11 1.41 2.84
CA ASP A 46 5.53 1.09 2.75
C ASP A 46 5.83 0.37 1.42
N LEU A 47 5.11 -0.72 1.11
CA LEU A 47 5.43 -1.59 -0.02
C LEU A 47 4.77 -1.19 -1.35
N GLY A 48 3.74 -0.34 -1.29
CA GLY A 48 2.92 0.04 -2.45
C GLY A 48 2.30 -1.16 -3.16
N THR A 49 1.95 -2.23 -2.45
CA THR A 49 1.31 -3.43 -3.01
C THR A 49 -0.05 -3.15 -3.62
N ARG A 50 -0.40 -3.92 -4.66
CA ARG A 50 -1.77 -3.92 -5.16
C ARG A 50 -2.69 -4.52 -4.10
N PRO A 51 -3.97 -4.17 -4.04
CA PRO A 51 -4.86 -4.68 -2.98
C PRO A 51 -4.95 -6.21 -2.97
N ARG A 52 -4.91 -6.84 -4.16
CA ARG A 52 -4.85 -8.30 -4.31
C ARG A 52 -3.53 -8.91 -3.83
N GLU A 53 -2.41 -8.19 -3.97
CA GLU A 53 -1.11 -8.61 -3.44
C GLU A 53 -1.13 -8.49 -1.91
N THR A 54 -1.55 -7.34 -1.37
CA THR A 54 -1.59 -7.06 0.08
C THR A 54 -2.32 -8.15 0.86
N VAL A 55 -3.52 -8.53 0.42
CA VAL A 55 -4.31 -9.53 1.15
C VAL A 55 -3.71 -10.94 1.07
N ARG A 56 -2.83 -11.22 0.10
CA ARG A 56 -2.17 -12.53 -0.09
C ARG A 56 -0.81 -12.63 0.60
N LEU A 57 -0.35 -11.57 1.27
CA LEU A 57 0.89 -11.62 2.04
C LEU A 57 0.76 -12.63 3.20
N THR A 58 1.83 -13.34 3.47
CA THR A 58 1.94 -14.34 4.54
C THR A 58 3.10 -13.99 5.46
N ARG A 59 3.10 -14.53 6.69
CA ARG A 59 4.17 -14.24 7.67
C ARG A 59 5.56 -14.68 7.19
N HIS A 60 5.66 -15.78 6.44
CA HIS A 60 6.94 -16.34 5.97
C HIS A 60 7.60 -15.50 4.85
N MET A 61 6.86 -14.58 4.23
CA MET A 61 7.43 -13.67 3.23
C MET A 61 8.32 -12.60 3.87
N PHE A 62 8.21 -12.38 5.19
CA PHE A 62 8.93 -11.33 5.90
C PHE A 62 10.12 -11.89 6.67
N ASP A 63 11.32 -11.41 6.31
CA ASP A 63 12.51 -11.55 7.14
C ASP A 63 12.70 -10.25 7.93
N LEU A 64 12.18 -10.22 9.16
CA LEU A 64 12.24 -9.03 10.01
C LEU A 64 13.63 -8.75 10.58
N ASN A 65 14.57 -9.70 10.47
CA ASN A 65 15.97 -9.48 10.89
C ASN A 65 16.78 -8.85 9.76
N ALA A 66 16.53 -9.28 8.52
CA ALA A 66 17.07 -8.64 7.32
C ALA A 66 16.33 -7.34 6.96
N GLU A 67 15.19 -7.07 7.59
CA GLU A 67 14.28 -5.96 7.27
C GLU A 67 13.80 -6.03 5.82
N GLU A 68 13.41 -7.23 5.37
CA GLU A 68 13.03 -7.49 3.99
C GLU A 68 11.71 -8.25 3.89
N VAL A 69 11.05 -8.08 2.74
CA VAL A 69 9.92 -8.90 2.32
C VAL A 69 10.20 -9.46 0.93
N THR A 70 10.02 -10.76 0.76
CA THR A 70 10.09 -11.43 -0.53
C THR A 70 8.67 -11.70 -1.02
N ILE A 71 8.28 -11.05 -2.12
CA ILE A 71 6.97 -11.18 -2.77
C ILE A 71 7.09 -12.21 -3.89
N PRO A 72 6.49 -13.41 -3.76
CA PRO A 72 6.56 -14.44 -4.78
C PRO A 72 5.88 -14.03 -6.09
N ALA A 73 6.32 -14.61 -7.20
CA ALA A 73 5.76 -14.37 -8.53
C ALA A 73 4.23 -14.61 -8.59
N GLU A 74 3.76 -15.69 -7.97
CA GLU A 74 2.36 -16.16 -8.00
C GLU A 74 1.34 -15.23 -7.34
N ILE A 75 1.79 -14.32 -6.47
CA ILE A 75 0.90 -13.32 -5.84
C ILE A 75 0.89 -11.99 -6.59
N GLN A 76 1.89 -11.75 -7.44
CA GLN A 76 2.01 -10.54 -8.23
C GLN A 76 1.05 -10.55 -9.43
N LYS A 77 0.67 -9.35 -9.89
CA LYS A 77 -0.15 -9.21 -11.10
C LYS A 77 0.65 -9.67 -12.33
N ASP A 78 0.10 -10.63 -13.07
CA ASP A 78 0.67 -11.10 -14.33
C ASP A 78 0.73 -9.99 -15.39
N TYR A 79 1.66 -10.10 -16.33
CA TYR A 79 1.74 -9.14 -17.43
C TYR A 79 0.73 -9.49 -18.52
N PRO A 80 0.12 -8.50 -19.20
CA PRO A 80 -0.86 -8.74 -20.25
C PRO A 80 -0.18 -9.16 -21.56
N ILE A 81 0.80 -10.06 -21.50
CA ILE A 81 1.56 -10.59 -22.63
C ILE A 81 1.81 -12.06 -22.37
N GLU A 82 1.59 -12.88 -23.38
CA GLU A 82 1.81 -14.31 -23.36
C GLU A 82 3.27 -14.64 -22.94
N ASN A 83 3.41 -15.64 -22.06
CA ASN A 83 4.70 -16.20 -21.62
C ASN A 83 5.65 -15.22 -20.90
N LYS A 84 5.13 -14.15 -20.28
CA LYS A 84 5.91 -13.28 -19.40
C LYS A 84 5.18 -13.01 -18.10
N SER A 85 5.69 -13.59 -17.01
CA SER A 85 5.22 -13.33 -15.66
C SER A 85 6.30 -12.61 -14.83
N PRO A 86 5.92 -11.85 -13.78
CA PRO A 86 6.88 -11.28 -12.86
C PRO A 86 7.68 -12.38 -12.15
N GLY A 87 8.98 -12.16 -11.92
CA GLY A 87 9.77 -12.98 -10.99
C GLY A 87 9.46 -12.62 -9.53
N ALA A 88 10.03 -13.39 -8.59
CA ALA A 88 10.01 -13.00 -7.18
C ALA A 88 10.71 -11.65 -6.99
N ALA A 89 10.21 -10.83 -6.08
CA ALA A 89 10.76 -9.51 -5.79
C ALA A 89 11.04 -9.36 -4.29
N THR A 90 12.29 -9.10 -3.93
CA THR A 90 12.69 -8.78 -2.56
C THR A 90 12.78 -7.28 -2.38
N LEU A 91 12.22 -6.80 -1.27
CA LEU A 91 12.05 -5.38 -0.98
C LEU A 91 12.44 -5.10 0.46
N ARG A 92 13.22 -4.04 0.69
CA ARG A 92 13.48 -3.55 2.04
C ARG A 92 12.21 -2.99 2.68
N LEU A 93 11.99 -3.31 3.94
CA LEU A 93 10.94 -2.74 4.80
C LEU A 93 11.38 -1.36 5.26
N ASP A 94 10.44 -0.42 5.27
CA ASP A 94 10.60 0.95 5.75
C ASP A 94 11.87 1.65 5.25
N HIS A 95 12.12 1.58 3.95
CA HIS A 95 13.39 2.02 3.35
C HIS A 95 13.75 3.48 3.69
N TYR A 96 12.74 4.34 3.85
CA TYR A 96 12.89 5.76 4.18
C TYR A 96 12.63 6.08 5.67
N GLY A 97 12.38 5.06 6.50
CA GLY A 97 12.21 5.21 7.95
C GLY A 97 10.96 6.01 8.37
N HIS A 98 9.91 5.98 7.56
CA HIS A 98 8.71 6.78 7.81
C HIS A 98 7.73 6.10 8.77
N PHE A 99 7.69 4.77 8.81
CA PHE A 99 6.52 4.06 9.38
C PHE A 99 6.83 3.19 10.60
N GLY A 100 8.10 2.85 10.84
CA GLY A 100 8.49 1.88 11.87
C GLY A 100 7.96 0.48 11.56
N THR A 101 7.89 0.10 10.27
CA THR A 101 7.22 -1.12 9.78
C THR A 101 7.68 -2.37 10.52
N VAL A 102 8.99 -2.54 10.72
CA VAL A 102 9.55 -3.74 11.37
C VAL A 102 9.08 -3.85 12.82
N ARG A 103 9.10 -2.75 13.57
CA ARG A 103 8.64 -2.72 14.97
C ARG A 103 7.14 -3.08 15.05
N LEU A 104 6.33 -2.48 14.18
CA LEU A 104 4.89 -2.72 14.14
C LEU A 104 4.57 -4.17 13.76
N LEU A 105 5.23 -4.71 12.73
CA LEU A 105 5.08 -6.11 12.33
C LEU A 105 5.47 -7.08 13.45
N ARG A 106 6.57 -6.83 14.17
CA ARG A 106 6.96 -7.69 15.31
C ARG A 106 5.90 -7.72 16.41
N THR A 107 5.27 -6.58 16.70
CA THR A 107 4.16 -6.52 17.67
C THR A 107 2.95 -7.27 17.15
N TYR A 108 2.56 -7.03 15.90
CA TYR A 108 1.37 -7.64 15.31
C TYR A 108 1.49 -9.15 15.13
N LEU A 109 2.62 -9.66 14.63
CA LEU A 109 2.82 -11.09 14.43
C LEU A 109 2.77 -11.88 15.75
N LYS A 110 3.06 -11.26 16.90
CA LYS A 110 2.89 -11.89 18.23
C LYS A 110 1.43 -12.02 18.65
N THR A 111 0.54 -11.24 18.04
CA THR A 111 -0.91 -11.30 18.28
C THR A 111 -1.62 -12.25 17.33
N LEU A 112 -0.93 -12.69 16.26
CA LEU A 112 -1.46 -13.70 15.35
C LEU A 112 -1.26 -15.08 15.97
N ASP A 113 -2.32 -15.88 15.98
CA ASP A 113 -2.26 -17.30 16.32
C ASP A 113 -1.56 -18.09 15.18
N ASP A 114 -1.88 -19.37 15.02
CA ASP A 114 -1.35 -20.25 13.97
C ASP A 114 -1.87 -19.92 12.54
N GLU A 115 -2.12 -18.64 12.25
CA GLU A 115 -2.57 -18.13 10.95
C GLU A 115 -1.43 -17.73 10.00
N ASP A 116 -1.34 -18.36 8.83
CA ASP A 116 -0.24 -18.11 7.90
C ASP A 116 -0.32 -16.77 7.17
N TYR A 117 -1.54 -16.30 6.94
CA TYR A 117 -1.77 -15.04 6.26
C TYR A 117 -1.46 -13.87 7.18
N LEU A 118 -0.85 -12.81 6.63
CA LEU A 118 -0.61 -11.58 7.38
C LEU A 118 -1.93 -10.93 7.81
N PHE A 119 -2.99 -11.06 7.01
CA PHE A 119 -4.30 -10.51 7.32
C PHE A 119 -5.37 -11.61 7.34
N PRO A 120 -5.46 -12.39 8.43
CA PRO A 120 -6.42 -13.48 8.52
C PRO A 120 -7.87 -12.97 8.59
N SER A 121 -8.78 -13.79 8.09
CA SER A 121 -10.23 -13.57 8.22
C SER A 121 -10.76 -14.32 9.43
N ARG A 122 -11.74 -13.75 10.13
CA ARG A 122 -12.44 -14.41 11.25
C ARG A 122 -13.18 -15.69 10.85
N GLN A 123 -13.47 -15.87 9.56
CA GLN A 123 -14.14 -17.04 9.02
C GLN A 123 -13.15 -18.09 8.48
N GLY A 124 -11.85 -17.92 8.76
CA GLY A 124 -10.78 -18.72 8.20
C GLY A 124 -10.21 -18.15 6.90
N GLY A 125 -8.94 -18.46 6.63
CA GLY A 125 -8.19 -17.93 5.49
C GLY A 125 -7.82 -16.46 5.68
N ARG A 126 -7.86 -15.66 4.61
CA ARG A 126 -7.47 -14.24 4.61
C ARG A 126 -8.63 -13.32 4.29
N ILE A 127 -8.48 -12.05 4.65
CA ILE A 127 -9.39 -11.00 4.17
C ILE A 127 -9.39 -10.95 2.63
N ASN A 128 -10.45 -10.37 2.05
CA ASN A 128 -10.56 -10.16 0.61
C ASN A 128 -10.34 -8.68 0.25
N THR A 129 -10.31 -8.38 -1.05
CA THR A 129 -10.07 -7.02 -1.54
C THR A 129 -11.17 -6.02 -1.18
N ASN A 130 -12.41 -6.50 -0.96
CA ASN A 130 -13.50 -5.64 -0.48
C ASN A 130 -13.30 -5.28 0.98
N THR A 131 -12.83 -6.21 1.81
CA THR A 131 -12.42 -5.92 3.19
C THR A 131 -11.29 -4.90 3.21
N ALA A 132 -10.26 -5.06 2.37
CA ALA A 132 -9.17 -4.09 2.24
C ALA A 132 -9.71 -2.69 1.86
N ARG A 133 -10.65 -2.61 0.91
CA ARG A 133 -11.31 -1.35 0.55
C ARG A 133 -12.05 -0.73 1.73
N ASN A 134 -12.86 -1.54 2.42
CA ASN A 134 -13.64 -1.10 3.56
C ASN A 134 -12.76 -0.63 4.73
N ILE A 135 -11.60 -1.27 4.97
CA ILE A 135 -10.63 -0.80 5.97
C ILE A 135 -10.18 0.61 5.59
N THR A 136 -9.66 0.80 4.37
CA THR A 136 -9.17 2.12 3.93
C THR A 136 -10.23 3.21 4.02
N GLU A 137 -11.43 2.95 3.49
CA GLU A 137 -12.52 3.94 3.49
C GLU A 137 -12.96 4.29 4.92
N ARG A 138 -13.13 3.29 5.79
CA ARG A 138 -13.57 3.53 7.17
C ARG A 138 -12.53 4.27 8.00
N LEU A 139 -11.24 3.95 7.83
CA LEU A 139 -10.18 4.68 8.51
C LEU A 139 -10.10 6.13 8.02
N ALA A 140 -10.29 6.34 6.72
CA ALA A 140 -10.33 7.70 6.17
C ALA A 140 -11.51 8.50 6.72
N VAL A 141 -12.71 7.91 6.78
CA VAL A 141 -13.89 8.57 7.37
C VAL A 141 -13.68 8.86 8.85
N GLU A 142 -13.15 7.90 9.61
CA GLU A 142 -12.87 8.06 11.04
C GLU A 142 -11.84 9.18 11.31
N GLY A 143 -10.72 9.17 10.58
CA GLY A 143 -9.66 10.18 10.72
C GLY A 143 -9.93 11.48 9.96
N ASN A 144 -11.09 11.62 9.31
CA ASN A 144 -11.40 12.74 8.41
C ASN A 144 -10.31 13.00 7.36
N VAL A 145 -9.73 11.94 6.79
CA VAL A 145 -8.62 12.00 5.85
C VAL A 145 -9.13 12.02 4.40
N CYS A 146 -8.94 13.16 3.73
CA CYS A 146 -9.29 13.33 2.32
C CYS A 146 -8.11 13.02 1.39
N PRO A 147 -8.18 11.99 0.52
CA PRO A 147 -7.06 11.64 -0.37
C PRO A 147 -6.78 12.73 -1.41
N LYS A 148 -5.55 13.22 -1.48
CA LYS A 148 -5.14 14.21 -2.48
C LYS A 148 -5.33 13.70 -3.91
N ARG A 149 -5.94 14.53 -4.76
CA ARG A 149 -6.18 14.23 -6.16
C ARG A 149 -5.15 14.89 -7.06
N THR A 150 -4.77 14.20 -8.13
CA THR A 150 -3.78 14.73 -9.09
C THR A 150 -4.32 15.83 -9.99
N ASP A 151 -5.64 16.01 -10.04
CA ASP A 151 -6.29 17.15 -10.71
C ASP A 151 -6.40 18.39 -9.78
N GLY A 152 -5.88 18.31 -8.55
CA GLY A 152 -5.88 19.39 -7.57
C GLY A 152 -7.24 19.70 -6.95
N LYS A 153 -8.31 18.99 -7.34
CA LYS A 153 -9.64 19.21 -6.79
C LYS A 153 -9.74 18.65 -5.37
N PRO A 154 -10.63 19.22 -4.52
CA PRO A 154 -10.98 18.60 -3.25
C PRO A 154 -11.52 17.18 -3.45
N SER A 155 -11.40 16.36 -2.41
CA SER A 155 -11.95 15.01 -2.34
C SER A 155 -12.63 14.78 -1.01
N GLU A 156 -13.48 13.76 -0.96
CA GLU A 156 -14.08 13.29 0.28
C GLU A 156 -13.36 12.07 0.87
N PRO A 157 -13.44 11.82 2.20
CA PRO A 157 -12.84 10.63 2.79
C PRO A 157 -13.33 9.31 2.19
N SER A 158 -14.59 9.28 1.74
CA SER A 158 -15.22 8.12 1.07
C SER A 158 -14.63 7.83 -0.32
N GLU A 159 -13.85 8.74 -0.90
CA GLU A 159 -13.10 8.49 -2.13
C GLU A 159 -11.81 7.69 -1.90
N SER A 160 -11.46 7.41 -0.64
CA SER A 160 -10.27 6.66 -0.26
C SER A 160 -10.34 5.21 -0.76
N HIS A 161 -9.26 4.78 -1.39
CA HIS A 161 -9.15 3.43 -1.94
C HIS A 161 -7.75 2.87 -1.70
N PRO A 162 -7.57 1.56 -1.45
CA PRO A 162 -6.26 0.95 -1.23
C PRO A 162 -5.20 1.25 -2.31
N HIS A 163 -5.61 1.53 -3.55
CA HIS A 163 -4.69 1.90 -4.61
C HIS A 163 -4.02 3.28 -4.39
N ALA A 164 -4.59 4.13 -3.54
CA ALA A 164 -4.02 5.42 -3.20
C ALA A 164 -2.68 5.29 -2.48
N PHE A 165 -2.51 4.30 -1.60
CA PHE A 165 -1.22 4.03 -0.93
C PHE A 165 -0.08 3.77 -1.92
N ARG A 166 -0.38 3.04 -3.01
CA ARG A 166 0.59 2.79 -4.07
C ARG A 166 1.04 4.06 -4.77
N HIS A 167 0.12 5.00 -4.98
CA HIS A 167 0.48 6.31 -5.51
C HIS A 167 1.19 7.18 -4.46
N SER A 168 0.85 7.05 -3.18
CA SER A 168 1.59 7.68 -2.08
C SER A 168 3.05 7.26 -2.07
N VAL A 169 3.33 5.97 -2.27
CA VAL A 169 4.70 5.42 -2.34
C VAL A 169 5.51 6.11 -3.42
N ALA A 170 4.99 6.16 -4.64
CA ALA A 170 5.66 6.87 -5.71
C ALA A 170 5.83 8.36 -5.40
N ASN A 171 4.83 9.00 -4.81
CA ASN A 171 4.87 10.42 -4.49
C ASN A 171 5.95 10.76 -3.46
N TYR A 172 6.03 10.05 -2.33
CA TYR A 172 7.07 10.36 -1.33
C TYR A 172 8.46 9.90 -1.79
N MET A 173 8.56 8.81 -2.56
CA MET A 173 9.82 8.41 -3.20
C MET A 173 10.35 9.47 -4.15
N LEU A 174 9.49 10.02 -5.02
CA LEU A 174 9.90 11.06 -5.97
C LEU A 174 10.12 12.44 -5.34
N ALA A 175 9.76 12.61 -4.06
CA ALA A 175 10.10 13.80 -3.30
C ALA A 175 11.54 13.77 -2.78
N ASP A 176 12.16 12.59 -2.70
CA ASP A 176 13.57 12.42 -2.38
C ASP A 176 14.43 12.73 -3.63
N PRO A 177 15.36 13.70 -3.56
CA PRO A 177 16.17 14.13 -4.71
C PRO A 177 17.09 13.03 -5.26
N ASP A 178 17.44 12.03 -4.44
CA ASP A 178 18.33 10.93 -4.85
C ASP A 178 17.57 9.76 -5.49
N THR A 179 16.24 9.78 -5.45
CA THR A 179 15.42 8.71 -6.00
C THR A 179 15.19 8.85 -7.49
N ARG A 180 15.54 7.80 -8.26
CA ARG A 180 15.29 7.78 -9.70
C ARG A 180 14.00 7.04 -10.02
N LEU A 181 13.43 7.32 -11.19
CA LEU A 181 12.24 6.61 -11.70
C LEU A 181 12.40 5.09 -11.77
N VAL A 182 13.62 4.59 -11.99
CA VAL A 182 13.91 3.15 -11.99
C VAL A 182 13.72 2.52 -10.59
N ASP A 183 14.01 3.27 -9.53
CA ASP A 183 13.89 2.83 -8.16
C ASP A 183 12.40 2.75 -7.78
N VAL A 184 11.59 3.73 -8.20
CA VAL A 184 10.11 3.69 -8.09
C VAL A 184 9.52 2.53 -8.89
N ARG A 185 9.98 2.31 -10.13
CA ARG A 185 9.55 1.18 -10.97
C ARG A 185 9.81 -0.15 -10.24
N ASN A 186 10.99 -0.32 -9.68
CA ASN A 186 11.38 -1.52 -8.95
C ASN A 186 10.55 -1.70 -7.68
N ARG A 187 10.43 -0.66 -6.86
CA ARG A 187 9.62 -0.68 -5.62
C ARG A 187 8.19 -1.07 -5.90
N LEU A 188 7.58 -0.46 -6.91
CA LEU A 188 6.20 -0.73 -7.28
C LEU A 188 6.02 -1.97 -8.15
N ARG A 189 7.09 -2.60 -8.63
CA ARG A 189 7.00 -3.77 -9.51
C ARG A 189 6.19 -3.45 -10.77
N HIS A 190 6.50 -2.30 -11.37
CA HIS A 190 5.97 -1.91 -12.67
C HIS A 190 6.68 -2.67 -13.80
N ARG A 191 5.92 -3.09 -14.80
CA ARG A 191 6.44 -3.83 -15.95
C ARG A 191 7.48 -3.02 -16.73
N SER A 192 7.26 -1.73 -16.89
CA SER A 192 8.17 -0.85 -17.62
C SER A 192 8.30 0.51 -16.93
N ILE A 193 9.42 1.18 -17.22
CA ILE A 193 9.64 2.55 -16.75
C ILE A 193 8.63 3.53 -17.37
N LEU A 194 8.22 3.30 -18.63
CA LEU A 194 7.16 4.06 -19.30
C LEU A 194 5.82 4.05 -18.55
N THR A 195 5.46 2.94 -17.89
CA THR A 195 4.27 2.89 -17.03
C THR A 195 4.45 3.76 -15.79
N THR A 196 5.67 3.84 -15.27
CA THR A 196 6.00 4.68 -14.11
C THR A 196 5.99 6.15 -14.49
N GLU A 197 6.63 6.52 -15.60
CA GLU A 197 6.65 7.89 -16.14
C GLU A 197 5.23 8.39 -16.43
N ARG A 198 4.44 7.66 -17.23
CA ARG A 198 3.06 8.08 -17.58
C ARG A 198 2.17 8.30 -16.37
N VAL A 199 2.39 7.54 -15.30
CA VAL A 199 1.56 7.59 -14.09
C VAL A 199 2.09 8.64 -13.12
N TYR A 200 3.36 9.04 -13.17
CA TYR A 200 3.97 9.86 -12.11
C TYR A 200 4.71 11.11 -12.57
N GLU A 201 4.72 11.42 -13.86
CA GLU A 201 5.29 12.67 -14.39
C GLU A 201 4.76 13.91 -13.64
N HIS A 202 3.49 13.92 -13.24
CA HIS A 202 2.87 15.03 -12.52
C HIS A 202 3.29 15.14 -11.03
N PHE A 203 3.98 14.15 -10.46
CA PHE A 203 4.52 14.23 -9.11
C PHE A 203 5.92 14.85 -9.05
N GLN A 204 6.61 14.97 -10.19
CA GLN A 204 7.91 15.64 -10.23
C GLN A 204 7.71 17.14 -9.98
N ARG A 205 8.27 17.63 -8.88
CA ARG A 205 8.31 19.08 -8.58
C ARG A 205 9.31 19.72 -9.55
N ARG A 206 8.85 20.74 -10.27
CA ARG A 206 9.68 21.59 -11.15
C ARG A 206 10.04 22.88 -10.45
#